data_AF-A0A811NXF2-F1
#
_entry.id   AF-A0A811NXF2-F1
#
_cell.length_a   1.000
_cell.length_b   1.000
_cell.length_c   1.000
_cell.angle_alpha   90.00
_cell.angle_beta   90.00
_cell.angle_gamma   90.00
#
_symmetry.space_group_name_H-M   'P 1'
#
loop_
_entity.id
_entity.type
_entity.pdbx_description
1 polymer ?
#
loop_
_entity_poly.entity_id
_entity_poly.type
_entity_poly.pdbx_seq_one_letter_code
_entity_poly.pdbx_strand_id
1 'polypeptide(L)'
;MSVSAVKKGALPSKDHDRRLFDLFKNIWPSVTKAVPTKAAANSGAGREPDEMCELYPYLAEEVKALQKAHPGLFKREFTMIDDSKARALDEKIKKQRHAQMKLHLRRHDLTKEVTKMLMSDGVD
;
A
#
# COMPACT_ATOMS: atom_id res chain seq x y z
N MET A 1 -10.24 36.16 26.46
CA MET A 1 -11.32 36.03 25.46
C MET A 1 -10.66 35.83 24.10
N SER A 2 -10.90 34.85 23.24
CA SER A 2 -11.44 33.48 23.30
C SER A 2 -10.89 32.81 22.04
N VAL A 3 -10.46 31.55 22.11
CA VAL A 3 -10.04 30.78 20.93
C VAL A 3 -11.28 30.34 20.15
N SER A 4 -11.43 30.80 18.91
CA SER A 4 -12.57 30.47 18.05
C SER A 4 -12.31 29.18 17.28
N ALA A 5 -13.14 28.17 17.54
CA ALA A 5 -13.12 26.87 16.90
C ALA A 5 -13.47 26.94 15.39
N VAL A 6 -12.60 26.40 14.54
CA VAL A 6 -12.91 26.11 13.12
C VAL A 6 -13.83 24.90 13.05
N LYS A 7 -15.04 25.14 12.52
CA LYS A 7 -16.08 24.13 12.32
C LYS A 7 -15.67 23.18 11.18
N LYS A 8 -15.53 21.88 11.49
CA LYS A 8 -15.38 20.80 10.50
C LYS A 8 -16.63 20.77 9.60
N GLY A 9 -16.45 20.97 8.29
CA GLY A 9 -17.49 20.69 7.29
C GLY A 9 -17.67 21.69 6.16
N ALA A 10 -16.90 22.77 6.07
CA ALA A 10 -17.03 23.71 4.95
C ALA A 10 -16.37 23.18 3.67
N LEU A 11 -17.10 23.23 2.56
CA LEU A 11 -16.56 22.99 1.21
C LEU A 11 -15.42 23.99 0.92
N PRO A 12 -14.35 23.58 0.23
CA PRO A 12 -13.27 24.49 -0.15
C PRO A 12 -13.82 25.65 -0.95
N SER A 13 -13.62 26.88 -0.46
CA SER A 13 -14.21 28.10 -1.03
C SER A 13 -13.59 28.51 -2.38
N LYS A 14 -12.49 27.88 -2.79
CA LYS A 14 -11.70 28.26 -3.97
C LYS A 14 -11.93 27.25 -5.09
N ASP A 15 -12.27 27.72 -6.29
CA ASP A 15 -12.57 26.84 -7.44
C ASP A 15 -11.45 25.85 -7.77
N HIS A 16 -10.20 26.24 -7.50
CA HIS A 16 -9.05 25.37 -7.71
C HIS A 16 -9.05 24.17 -6.75
N ASP A 17 -9.32 24.42 -5.47
CA ASP A 17 -9.35 23.38 -4.44
C ASP A 17 -10.53 22.43 -4.67
N ARG A 18 -11.64 22.96 -5.20
CA ARG A 18 -12.78 22.16 -5.63
C ARG A 18 -12.44 21.25 -6.81
N ARG A 19 -11.74 21.76 -7.83
CA ARG A 19 -11.26 20.94 -8.96
C ARG A 19 -10.29 19.86 -8.53
N LEU A 20 -9.37 20.16 -7.61
CA LEU A 20 -8.45 19.17 -7.05
C LEU A 20 -9.21 18.09 -6.27
N PHE A 21 -10.21 18.49 -5.49
CA PHE A 21 -11.07 17.55 -4.76
C PHE A 21 -11.86 16.65 -5.71
N ASP A 22 -12.49 17.19 -6.75
CA ASP A 22 -13.27 16.40 -7.72
C ASP A 22 -12.37 15.46 -8.55
N LEU A 23 -11.17 15.91 -8.92
CA LEU A 23 -10.18 15.07 -9.59
C LEU A 23 -9.75 13.90 -8.69
N PHE A 24 -9.49 14.18 -7.41
CA PHE A 24 -9.16 13.15 -6.42
C PHE A 24 -10.28 12.12 -6.28
N LYS A 25 -11.55 12.55 -6.31
CA LYS A 25 -12.71 11.63 -6.27
C LYS A 25 -12.80 10.72 -7.49
N ASN A 26 -12.45 11.22 -8.67
CA ASN A 26 -12.51 10.44 -9.91
C ASN A 26 -11.35 9.44 -10.03
N ILE A 27 -10.18 9.75 -9.45
CA ILE A 27 -9.03 8.83 -9.40
C ILE A 27 -9.25 7.72 -8.38
N TRP A 28 -10.02 7.99 -7.31
CA TRP A 28 -10.29 7.01 -6.24
C TRP A 28 -11.79 6.88 -5.93
N PRO A 29 -12.59 6.22 -6.79
CA PRO A 29 -14.06 6.25 -6.74
C PRO A 29 -14.69 5.64 -5.47
N SER A 30 -13.92 4.84 -4.71
CA SER A 30 -14.47 3.99 -3.65
C SER A 30 -14.55 4.65 -2.27
N VAL A 31 -14.05 5.89 -2.09
CA VAL A 31 -13.96 6.50 -0.75
C VAL A 31 -15.20 7.29 -0.32
N THR A 32 -16.20 7.52 -1.20
CA THR A 32 -17.34 8.40 -0.85
C THR A 32 -18.75 7.85 -1.05
N LYS A 33 -18.93 6.53 -1.16
CA LYS A 33 -20.26 5.96 -0.88
C LYS A 33 -20.38 5.67 0.61
N ALA A 34 -20.77 6.70 1.36
CA ALA A 34 -21.26 6.53 2.73
C ALA A 34 -22.57 5.72 2.69
N VAL A 35 -22.49 4.43 2.98
CA VAL A 35 -23.62 3.61 3.40
C VAL A 35 -23.56 3.56 4.93
N PRO A 36 -24.61 3.96 5.67
CA PRO A 36 -24.61 3.84 7.12
C PRO A 36 -24.95 2.39 7.47
N THR A 37 -23.93 1.54 7.63
CA THR A 37 -24.08 0.26 8.33
C THR A 37 -23.49 0.38 9.72
N LYS A 38 -24.29 -0.05 10.70
CA LYS A 38 -24.07 0.01 12.15
C LYS A 38 -22.60 -0.10 12.56
N ALA A 39 -22.20 0.86 13.39
CA ALA A 39 -20.90 0.94 14.04
C ALA A 39 -20.55 -0.38 14.76
N ALA A 40 -19.55 -1.07 14.26
CA ALA A 40 -18.68 -1.87 15.12
C ALA A 40 -17.85 -0.86 15.92
N ALA A 41 -18.06 -0.85 17.22
CA ALA A 41 -17.34 -0.01 18.16
C ALA A 41 -15.85 -0.43 18.18
N ASN A 42 -15.00 0.22 17.38
CA ASN A 42 -13.62 0.60 17.73
C ASN A 42 -12.92 1.48 16.66
N SER A 43 -13.65 2.30 15.89
CA SER A 43 -13.08 2.99 14.72
C SER A 43 -12.43 4.35 15.01
N GLY A 44 -11.70 4.46 16.13
CA GLY A 44 -11.06 5.72 16.54
C GLY A 44 -9.56 5.61 16.90
N ALA A 45 -9.09 4.43 17.28
CA ALA A 45 -7.69 4.18 17.58
C ALA A 45 -7.11 3.31 16.46
N GLY A 46 -6.06 3.79 15.79
CA GLY A 46 -5.27 2.92 14.91
C GLY A 46 -4.74 1.71 15.69
N ARG A 47 -4.48 0.60 14.99
CA ARG A 47 -3.84 -0.57 15.62
C ARG A 47 -2.40 -0.26 15.98
N GLU A 48 -1.87 -0.93 17.01
CA GLU A 48 -0.47 -0.75 17.37
C GLU A 48 0.44 -1.20 16.20
N PRO A 49 1.57 -0.50 15.95
CA PRO A 49 2.45 -0.84 14.84
C PRO A 49 2.94 -2.29 14.86
N ASP A 50 3.22 -2.83 16.05
CA ASP A 50 3.71 -4.20 16.21
C ASP A 50 2.64 -5.22 15.82
N GLU A 51 1.39 -5.00 16.26
CA GLU A 51 0.23 -5.82 15.86
C GLU A 51 0.06 -5.84 14.32
N MET A 52 0.20 -4.67 13.68
CA MET A 52 0.11 -4.58 12.22
C MET A 52 1.23 -5.33 11.52
N CYS A 53 2.45 -5.36 12.11
CA CYS A 53 3.58 -6.10 11.56
C CYS A 53 3.37 -7.62 11.66
N GLU A 54 2.76 -8.10 12.74
CA GLU A 54 2.43 -9.52 12.92
C GLU A 54 1.32 -9.98 11.96
N LEU A 55 0.26 -9.18 11.83
CA LEU A 55 -0.91 -9.54 11.01
C LEU A 55 -0.66 -9.41 9.50
N TYR A 56 0.20 -8.47 9.08
CA TYR A 56 0.44 -8.17 7.67
C TYR A 56 1.95 -8.05 7.38
N PRO A 57 2.68 -9.17 7.47
CA PRO A 57 4.13 -9.15 7.40
C PRO A 57 4.66 -8.63 6.05
N TYR A 58 3.99 -8.95 4.93
CA TYR A 58 4.44 -8.50 3.61
C TYR A 58 4.19 -7.01 3.41
N LEU A 59 3.04 -6.51 3.90
CA LEU A 59 2.75 -5.08 3.88
C LEU A 59 3.71 -4.30 4.79
N ALA A 60 4.00 -4.80 5.98
CA ALA A 60 4.90 -4.16 6.94
C ALA A 60 6.32 -4.00 6.38
N GLU A 61 6.83 -5.03 5.69
CA GLU A 61 8.13 -4.95 5.01
C GLU A 61 8.15 -3.87 3.92
N GLU A 62 7.09 -3.74 3.12
CA GLU A 62 7.01 -2.67 2.12
C GLU A 62 6.93 -1.28 2.76
N VAL A 63 6.16 -1.12 3.84
CA VAL A 63 6.10 0.16 4.57
C VAL A 63 7.47 0.51 5.14
N LYS A 64 8.23 -0.48 5.65
CA LYS A 64 9.60 -0.28 6.13
C LYS A 64 10.54 0.14 4.99
N ALA A 65 10.44 -0.48 3.82
CA ALA A 65 11.23 -0.11 2.64
C ALA A 65 10.91 1.31 2.17
N LEU A 66 9.62 1.66 2.09
CA LEU A 66 9.16 3.00 1.73
C LEU A 66 9.59 4.05 2.73
N GLN A 67 9.54 3.76 4.04
CA GLN A 67 10.01 4.66 5.08
C GLN A 67 11.53 4.87 5.02
N LYS A 68 12.30 3.85 4.62
CA LYS A 68 13.75 3.98 4.40
C LYS A 68 14.07 4.85 3.19
N ALA A 69 13.31 4.71 2.10
CA ALA A 69 13.45 5.53 0.90
C ALA A 69 12.93 6.97 1.09
N HIS A 70 11.87 7.12 1.90
CA HIS A 70 11.17 8.38 2.15
C HIS A 70 10.87 8.56 3.64
N PRO A 71 11.88 8.99 4.44
CA PRO A 71 11.70 9.17 5.87
C PRO A 71 10.60 10.18 6.20
N GLY A 72 9.64 9.75 7.02
CA GLY A 72 8.58 10.59 7.59
C GLY A 72 7.23 10.49 6.89
N LEU A 73 7.12 9.73 5.79
CA LEU A 73 5.94 9.75 4.94
C LEU A 73 4.78 8.85 5.42
N PHE A 74 5.04 7.76 6.17
CA PHE A 74 4.03 6.70 6.39
C PHE A 74 3.86 6.17 7.83
N LYS A 75 4.34 6.88 8.85
CA LYS A 75 4.31 6.35 10.23
C LYS A 75 2.90 6.18 10.80
N ARG A 76 1.99 7.11 10.49
CA ARG A 76 0.65 7.13 11.08
C ARG A 76 -0.38 6.46 10.17
N GLU A 77 -0.14 6.54 8.89
CA GLU A 77 -1.02 6.04 7.84
C GLU A 77 -1.10 4.53 7.89
N PHE A 78 0.01 3.85 8.22
CA PHE A 78 0.04 2.39 8.37
C PHE A 78 -0.87 1.90 9.49
N THR A 79 -0.83 2.50 10.67
CA THR A 79 -1.67 2.10 11.82
C THR A 79 -3.15 2.45 11.63
N MET A 80 -3.45 3.37 10.72
CA MET A 80 -4.82 3.80 10.39
C MET A 80 -5.46 3.01 9.24
N ILE A 81 -4.77 2.03 8.64
CA ILE A 81 -5.35 1.23 7.55
C ILE A 81 -6.39 0.26 8.11
N ASP A 82 -7.60 0.28 7.54
CA ASP A 82 -8.65 -0.68 7.82
C ASP A 82 -8.21 -2.13 7.55
N ASP A 83 -8.66 -3.07 8.38
CA ASP A 83 -8.29 -4.49 8.32
C ASP A 83 -8.49 -5.14 6.95
N SER A 84 -9.63 -4.86 6.31
CA SER A 84 -9.92 -5.38 4.96
C SER A 84 -8.90 -4.90 3.93
N LYS A 85 -8.50 -3.62 3.99
CA LYS A 85 -7.56 -3.02 3.05
C LYS A 85 -6.14 -3.51 3.32
N ALA A 86 -5.74 -3.60 4.58
CA ALA A 86 -4.43 -4.12 4.97
C ALA A 86 -4.26 -5.57 4.49
N ARG A 87 -5.27 -6.44 4.74
CA ARG A 87 -5.27 -7.84 4.26
C ARG A 87 -5.20 -7.92 2.73
N ALA A 88 -5.95 -7.08 2.02
CA ALA A 88 -5.95 -7.09 0.56
C ALA A 88 -4.60 -6.65 -0.04
N LEU A 89 -3.92 -5.69 0.58
CA LEU A 89 -2.59 -5.25 0.15
C LEU A 89 -1.53 -6.30 0.45
N ASP A 90 -1.54 -6.88 1.65
CA ASP A 90 -0.62 -7.94 2.05
C ASP A 90 -0.67 -9.14 1.08
N GLU A 91 -1.88 -9.61 0.77
CA GLU A 91 -2.07 -10.70 -0.18
C GLU A 91 -1.65 -10.36 -1.62
N LYS A 92 -1.81 -9.09 -2.04
CA LYS A 92 -1.31 -8.64 -3.35
C LYS A 92 0.22 -8.65 -3.39
N ILE A 93 0.88 -8.14 -2.35
CA ILE A 93 2.34 -8.11 -2.24
C ILE A 93 2.89 -9.54 -2.23
N LYS A 94 2.31 -10.43 -1.41
CA LYS A 94 2.65 -11.84 -1.36
C LYS A 94 2.55 -12.53 -2.72
N LYS A 95 1.44 -12.33 -3.45
CA LYS A 95 1.26 -12.87 -4.81
C LYS A 95 2.29 -12.34 -5.78
N GLN A 96 2.56 -11.03 -5.75
CA GLN A 96 3.56 -10.41 -6.61
C GLN A 96 4.96 -10.99 -6.36
N ARG A 97 5.37 -11.10 -5.09
CA ARG A 97 6.67 -11.67 -4.71
C ARG A 97 6.80 -13.13 -5.14
N HIS A 98 5.73 -13.92 -5.01
CA HIS A 98 5.73 -15.30 -5.47
C HIS A 98 5.87 -15.40 -7.00
N ALA A 99 5.19 -14.53 -7.76
CA ALA A 99 5.34 -14.46 -9.21
C ALA A 99 6.75 -14.04 -9.63
N GLN A 100 7.34 -13.05 -8.95
CA GLN A 100 8.72 -12.63 -9.18
C GLN A 100 9.71 -13.77 -8.92
N MET A 101 9.56 -14.51 -7.81
CA MET A 101 10.40 -15.66 -7.50
C MET A 101 10.34 -16.73 -8.60
N LYS A 102 9.14 -17.08 -9.07
CA LYS A 102 8.96 -18.01 -10.18
C LYS A 102 9.65 -17.56 -11.45
N LEU A 103 9.56 -16.27 -11.78
CA LEU A 103 10.25 -15.69 -12.93
C LEU A 103 11.78 -15.76 -12.76
N HIS A 104 12.30 -15.45 -11.57
CA HIS A 104 13.72 -15.53 -11.28
C HIS A 104 14.28 -16.94 -11.46
N LEU A 105 13.56 -17.96 -11.00
CA LEU A 105 13.92 -19.37 -11.21
C LEU A 105 13.96 -19.72 -12.70
N ARG A 106 12.91 -19.40 -13.46
CA ARG A 106 12.88 -19.63 -14.90
C ARG A 106 14.02 -18.94 -15.64
N ARG A 107 14.32 -17.70 -15.28
CA ARG A 107 15.44 -16.94 -15.87
C ARG A 107 16.77 -17.61 -15.56
N HIS A 108 16.94 -18.12 -14.35
CA HIS A 108 18.15 -18.83 -13.95
C HIS A 108 18.31 -20.16 -14.70
N ASP A 109 17.23 -20.93 -14.88
CA ASP A 109 17.27 -22.16 -15.67
C ASP A 109 17.63 -21.88 -17.13
N LEU A 110 17.02 -20.85 -17.73
CA LEU A 110 17.40 -20.40 -19.08
C LEU A 110 18.87 -19.96 -19.16
N THR A 111 19.37 -19.26 -18.14
CA THR A 111 20.79 -18.84 -18.09
C THR A 111 21.72 -20.05 -18.07
N LYS A 112 21.35 -21.13 -17.36
CA LYS A 112 22.10 -22.39 -17.35
C LYS A 112 22.08 -23.07 -18.72
N GLU A 113 20.93 -23.12 -19.39
CA GLU A 113 20.82 -23.70 -20.74
C GLU A 113 21.69 -22.96 -21.75
N VAL A 114 21.62 -21.62 -21.75
CA VAL A 114 22.46 -20.77 -22.61
C VAL A 114 23.94 -21.00 -22.32
N THR A 115 24.34 -21.02 -21.04
CA THR A 115 25.74 -21.26 -20.66
C THR A 115 26.20 -22.65 -21.13
N LYS A 116 25.37 -23.68 -20.96
CA LYS A 116 25.70 -25.04 -21.40
C LYS A 116 25.90 -25.11 -22.91
N MET A 117 25.03 -24.49 -23.71
CA MET A 117 25.16 -24.44 -25.16
C MET A 117 26.52 -23.81 -25.56
N LEU A 118 26.82 -22.62 -25.03
CA LEU A 118 28.04 -21.89 -25.36
C LEU A 118 29.33 -22.63 -24.95
N MET A 119 29.30 -23.39 -23.86
CA MET A 119 30.44 -24.19 -23.41
C MET A 119 30.56 -25.53 -24.15
N SER A 120 29.49 -26.03 -24.76
CA SER A 120 29.49 -27.31 -25.49
C SER A 120 29.92 -27.14 -26.95
N ASP A 121 29.67 -25.96 -27.53
CA ASP A 121 30.07 -25.62 -28.91
C ASP A 121 31.52 -25.10 -29.03
N GLY A 122 32.31 -25.20 -27.95
CA GLY A 122 33.70 -24.69 -27.86
C GLY A 122 34.79 -25.77 -27.86
N VAL A 123 34.48 -27.01 -28.21
CA VAL A 123 35.44 -28.11 -28.34
C VAL A 123 35.26 -28.77 -29.71
N ASP A 124 35.83 -28.15 -30.73
CA ASP A 124 36.29 -28.78 -31.98
C ASP A 124 37.65 -28.17 -32.35
#